data_AF-A0A176F3Z3-F1
#
_entry.id   AF-A0A176F3Z3-F1
#
_cell.length_a   1.000
_cell.length_b   1.000
_cell.length_c   1.000
_cell.angle_alpha   90.00
_cell.angle_beta   90.00
_cell.angle_gamma   90.00
#
_symmetry.space_group_name_H-M   'P 1'
#
loop_
_entity.id
_entity.type
_entity.pdbx_description
1 polymer ?
#
loop_
_entity_poly.entity_id
_entity_poly.type
_entity_poly.pdbx_seq_one_letter_code
_entity_poly.pdbx_strand_id
1 'polypeptide(L)'
;MLADAILEADPEGRGVDVRTVQNWFQDNDRGISSENIACLARVFGKGDPDAVAAWRTELRAANKRLASKRRARRSSHDISVTSEDPNGINSTLGEIDQSQGRRGSFAEFSERMFTNTEGFGVAIVVWAGFFLLCLISFVFDNHDVTYAARPDLIKQVGFFWSLSWPVECLLLYPTSFLLIAHLVAFWKRMCRAKTHDEEQFSNWNELIFSLRLPFWIVAFVSFGLVFLVQWSGVYLRGLTQSDMSSLIDWVLVAQVRPDVVSFWEALVASFFAFSYSGLIYWFYFTGLLLLFAVCHDFHKRTTASDPALSYGSPEFIGEKLQRGIFRCTVIGILAATAIQLNAIYLKSDGSTSVGWLINDFAGALDWHSADWALLDQSSVSSLTSSILLLFHVALYGICTTKVRSAVRASHMRNLGAERLVGNESGERRRAHHNTSLAQLCVLGVLCFNFALLGRFVGFTLFLCASLLIAIVAICWPEKHPEFQPSVEN
;
A
#
# COMPACT_ATOMS: atom_id res chain seq x y z
N MET A 1 -47.35 -22.96 -32.26
CA MET A 1 -48.24 -21.78 -32.27
C MET A 1 -47.56 -20.41 -32.28
N LEU A 2 -46.27 -20.23 -31.92
CA LEU A 2 -45.52 -19.00 -32.26
C LEU A 2 -44.42 -19.27 -33.31
N ALA A 3 -43.71 -20.40 -33.17
CA ALA A 3 -42.73 -20.84 -34.16
C ALA A 3 -43.37 -21.04 -35.56
N ASP A 4 -44.57 -21.64 -35.62
CA ASP A 4 -45.29 -21.86 -36.88
C ASP A 4 -45.71 -20.54 -37.56
N ALA A 5 -46.16 -19.56 -36.79
CA ALA A 5 -46.53 -18.23 -37.30
C ALA A 5 -45.31 -17.40 -37.77
N ILE A 6 -44.14 -17.63 -37.17
CA ILE A 6 -42.86 -17.06 -37.60
C ILE A 6 -42.39 -17.71 -38.90
N LEU A 7 -42.60 -19.02 -39.07
CA LEU A 7 -42.28 -19.77 -40.28
C LEU A 7 -43.13 -19.35 -41.48
N GLU A 8 -44.40 -19.02 -41.24
CA GLU A 8 -45.33 -18.53 -42.27
C GLU A 8 -45.00 -17.09 -42.73
N ALA A 9 -44.39 -16.28 -41.87
CA ALA A 9 -44.03 -14.89 -42.15
C ALA A 9 -42.62 -14.69 -42.77
N ASP A 10 -41.81 -15.75 -42.89
CA ASP A 10 -40.46 -15.70 -43.48
C ASP A 10 -40.08 -17.01 -44.20
N PRO A 11 -40.58 -17.23 -45.44
CA PRO A 11 -40.40 -18.50 -46.14
C PRO A 11 -39.00 -18.73 -46.76
N GLU A 12 -38.11 -17.72 -46.82
CA GLU A 12 -36.81 -17.82 -47.51
C GLU A 12 -35.56 -17.74 -46.62
N GLY A 13 -35.66 -17.65 -45.28
CA GLY A 13 -34.44 -17.45 -44.49
C GLY A 13 -34.48 -17.78 -43.00
N ARG A 14 -34.00 -18.99 -42.67
CA ARG A 14 -33.65 -19.48 -41.31
C ARG A 14 -34.84 -19.56 -40.35
N GLY A 15 -35.66 -20.59 -40.54
CA GLY A 15 -36.72 -20.96 -39.61
C GLY A 15 -36.22 -20.92 -38.16
N VAL A 16 -36.88 -20.09 -37.34
CA VAL A 16 -36.59 -20.00 -35.91
C VAL A 16 -37.01 -21.33 -35.29
N ASP A 17 -36.02 -22.18 -35.00
CA ASP A 17 -36.23 -23.47 -34.34
C ASP A 17 -37.00 -23.27 -33.02
N VAL A 18 -37.88 -24.21 -32.69
CA VAL A 18 -38.68 -24.22 -31.44
C VAL A 18 -37.77 -24.05 -30.22
N ARG A 19 -36.55 -24.59 -30.30
CA ARG A 19 -35.50 -24.45 -29.28
C ARG A 19 -35.04 -23.00 -29.09
N THR A 20 -35.01 -22.20 -30.15
CA THR A 20 -34.66 -20.77 -30.09
C THR A 20 -35.76 -19.94 -29.45
N VAL A 21 -37.04 -20.27 -29.74
CA VAL A 21 -38.19 -19.62 -29.08
C VAL A 21 -38.24 -19.99 -27.60
N GLN A 22 -38.01 -21.26 -27.25
CA GLN A 22 -37.91 -21.70 -25.86
C GLN A 22 -36.79 -20.99 -25.11
N ASN A 23 -35.63 -20.79 -25.75
CA ASN A 23 -34.53 -20.02 -25.17
C ASN A 23 -34.92 -18.57 -24.86
N TRP A 24 -35.88 -17.93 -25.55
CA TRP A 24 -36.31 -16.57 -25.18
C TRP A 24 -37.10 -16.54 -23.87
N PHE A 25 -37.79 -17.63 -23.55
CA PHE A 25 -38.58 -17.78 -22.33
C PHE A 25 -37.81 -18.40 -21.16
N GLN A 26 -36.63 -18.97 -21.41
CA GLN A 26 -35.72 -19.45 -20.37
C GLN A 26 -34.87 -18.32 -19.77
N ASP A 27 -34.42 -18.51 -18.52
CA ASP A 27 -33.47 -17.60 -17.89
C ASP A 27 -32.08 -17.78 -18.50
N ASN A 28 -31.78 -16.97 -19.51
CA ASN A 28 -30.46 -16.88 -20.12
C ASN A 28 -30.00 -15.43 -20.37
N ASP A 29 -28.71 -15.30 -20.65
CA ASP A 29 -28.02 -14.02 -20.87
C ASP A 29 -28.14 -13.49 -22.32
N ARG A 30 -28.71 -14.29 -23.22
CA ARG A 30 -28.79 -13.97 -24.65
C ARG A 30 -30.18 -13.40 -24.95
N GLY A 31 -30.25 -12.08 -25.14
CA GLY A 31 -31.46 -11.41 -25.62
C GLY A 31 -31.84 -11.85 -27.05
N ILE A 32 -32.99 -11.39 -27.53
CA ILE A 32 -33.46 -11.71 -28.89
C ILE A 32 -32.59 -10.96 -29.91
N SER A 33 -32.12 -11.65 -30.96
CA SER A 33 -31.32 -11.04 -32.02
C SER A 33 -32.13 -10.01 -32.82
N SER A 34 -31.45 -9.05 -33.45
CA SER A 34 -32.08 -8.02 -34.27
C SER A 34 -32.86 -8.57 -35.47
N GLU A 35 -32.41 -9.69 -36.04
CA GLU A 35 -33.07 -10.43 -37.11
C GLU A 35 -34.39 -11.02 -36.63
N ASN A 36 -34.40 -11.69 -35.47
CA ASN A 36 -35.60 -12.29 -34.89
C ASN A 36 -36.62 -11.24 -34.41
N ILE A 37 -36.16 -10.08 -33.93
CA ILE A 37 -37.04 -8.94 -33.61
C ILE A 37 -37.74 -8.41 -34.87
N ALA A 38 -37.05 -8.38 -36.01
CA ALA A 38 -37.65 -7.94 -37.26
C ALA A 38 -38.72 -8.93 -37.76
N CYS A 39 -38.50 -10.23 -37.59
CA CYS A 39 -39.49 -11.25 -37.92
C CYS A 39 -40.71 -11.19 -36.99
N LEU A 40 -40.51 -11.08 -35.66
CA LEU A 40 -41.60 -10.91 -34.69
C LEU A 40 -42.43 -9.66 -34.98
N ALA A 41 -41.78 -8.55 -35.34
CA ALA A 41 -42.49 -7.32 -35.71
C ALA A 41 -43.38 -7.51 -36.95
N ARG A 42 -42.96 -8.32 -37.94
CA ARG A 42 -43.78 -8.68 -39.11
C ARG A 42 -45.00 -9.52 -38.72
N VAL A 43 -44.82 -10.49 -37.83
CA VAL A 43 -45.91 -11.34 -37.31
C VAL A 43 -46.93 -10.52 -36.53
N PHE A 44 -46.49 -9.66 -35.60
CA PHE A 44 -47.39 -8.83 -34.80
C PHE A 44 -48.04 -7.69 -35.60
N GLY A 45 -47.35 -7.18 -36.62
CA GLY A 45 -47.89 -6.16 -37.53
C GLY A 45 -48.78 -6.70 -38.65
N LYS A 46 -48.94 -8.03 -38.78
CA LYS A 46 -49.79 -8.70 -39.79
C LYS A 46 -49.68 -8.12 -41.22
N GLY A 47 -48.48 -7.70 -41.62
CA GLY A 47 -48.19 -7.17 -42.96
C GLY A 47 -48.47 -5.67 -43.18
N ASP A 48 -48.98 -4.92 -42.19
CA ASP A 48 -49.13 -3.47 -42.26
C ASP A 48 -47.78 -2.76 -41.98
N PRO A 49 -47.20 -1.99 -42.92
CA PRO A 49 -45.87 -1.39 -42.77
C PRO A 49 -45.74 -0.45 -41.56
N ASP A 50 -46.79 0.31 -41.23
CA ASP A 50 -46.74 1.27 -40.11
C ASP A 50 -46.82 0.55 -38.76
N ALA A 51 -47.66 -0.49 -38.67
CA ALA A 51 -47.75 -1.34 -37.49
C ALA A 51 -46.45 -2.13 -37.25
N VAL A 52 -45.82 -2.64 -38.31
CA VAL A 52 -44.53 -3.36 -38.21
C VAL A 52 -43.42 -2.44 -37.70
N ALA A 53 -43.38 -1.17 -38.15
CA ALA A 53 -42.40 -0.19 -37.69
C ALA A 53 -42.58 0.14 -36.19
N ALA A 54 -43.83 0.33 -35.75
CA ALA A 54 -44.16 0.55 -34.34
C ALA A 54 -43.75 -0.64 -33.46
N TRP A 55 -44.13 -1.86 -33.86
CA TRP A 55 -43.77 -3.08 -33.13
C TRP A 55 -42.27 -3.33 -33.08
N ARG A 56 -41.53 -3.04 -34.15
CA ARG A 56 -40.07 -3.19 -34.18
C ARG A 56 -39.39 -2.25 -33.18
N THR A 57 -39.92 -1.05 -33.02
CA THR A 57 -39.36 -0.04 -32.10
C THR A 57 -39.62 -0.42 -30.65
N GLU A 58 -40.84 -0.85 -30.35
CA GLU A 58 -41.22 -1.28 -28.99
C GLU A 58 -40.50 -2.57 -28.57
N LEU A 59 -40.39 -3.56 -29.46
CA LEU A 59 -39.67 -4.81 -29.18
C LEU A 59 -38.17 -4.56 -28.91
N ARG A 60 -37.54 -3.60 -29.59
CA ARG A 60 -36.14 -3.20 -29.32
C ARG A 60 -36.01 -2.54 -27.95
N ALA A 61 -36.93 -1.64 -27.61
CA ALA A 61 -36.94 -0.98 -26.31
C ALA A 61 -37.15 -1.99 -25.16
N ALA A 62 -38.09 -2.92 -25.33
CA ALA A 62 -38.37 -3.99 -24.39
C ALA A 62 -37.16 -4.93 -24.21
N ASN A 63 -36.51 -5.35 -25.30
CA ASN A 63 -35.32 -6.20 -25.23
C ASN A 63 -34.15 -5.50 -24.50
N LYS A 64 -33.98 -4.19 -24.72
CA LYS A 64 -32.96 -3.39 -24.00
C LYS A 64 -33.26 -3.30 -22.50
N ARG A 65 -34.52 -3.08 -22.11
CA ARG A 65 -34.96 -3.06 -20.70
C ARG A 65 -34.80 -4.44 -20.03
N LEU A 66 -35.09 -5.51 -20.75
CA LEU A 66 -34.96 -6.88 -20.25
C LEU A 66 -33.49 -7.27 -20.06
N ALA A 67 -32.62 -6.92 -21.00
CA ALA A 67 -31.18 -7.11 -20.88
C ALA A 67 -30.58 -6.31 -19.71
N SER A 68 -31.03 -5.07 -19.48
CA SER A 68 -30.57 -4.28 -18.33
C SER A 68 -31.06 -4.85 -17.00
N LYS A 69 -32.33 -5.28 -16.93
CA LYS A 69 -32.91 -5.90 -15.72
C LYS A 69 -32.24 -7.22 -15.37
N ARG A 70 -31.88 -8.04 -16.36
CA ARG A 70 -31.14 -9.30 -16.15
C ARG A 70 -29.69 -9.08 -15.71
N ARG A 71 -28.98 -8.07 -16.27
CA ARG A 71 -27.63 -7.68 -15.80
C ARG A 71 -27.64 -7.18 -14.35
N ALA A 72 -28.65 -6.38 -13.98
CA ALA A 72 -28.83 -5.93 -12.61
C ALA A 72 -29.09 -7.11 -11.65
N ARG A 73 -29.92 -8.09 -12.06
CA ARG A 73 -30.17 -9.31 -11.28
C ARG A 73 -28.91 -10.13 -11.01
N ARG A 74 -27.96 -10.21 -11.95
CA ARG A 74 -26.70 -10.93 -11.76
C ARG A 74 -25.77 -10.22 -10.76
N SER A 75 -25.69 -8.90 -10.83
CA SER A 75 -24.97 -8.09 -9.83
C SER A 75 -25.53 -8.27 -8.42
N SER A 76 -26.83 -8.56 -8.27
CA SER A 76 -27.43 -8.90 -6.98
C SER A 76 -27.31 -10.38 -6.61
N HIS A 77 -27.26 -11.30 -7.58
CA HIS A 77 -27.18 -12.75 -7.31
C HIS A 77 -25.75 -13.22 -6.96
N ASP A 78 -24.72 -12.57 -7.51
CA ASP A 78 -23.32 -12.73 -7.04
C ASP A 78 -23.10 -12.19 -5.61
N ILE A 79 -24.09 -11.44 -5.07
CA ILE A 79 -24.09 -10.92 -3.70
C ILE A 79 -25.02 -11.75 -2.79
N SER A 80 -25.86 -12.64 -3.33
CA SER A 80 -26.93 -13.34 -2.58
C SER A 80 -26.81 -14.88 -2.55
N VAL A 81 -25.61 -15.45 -2.68
CA VAL A 81 -25.36 -16.84 -2.27
C VAL A 81 -24.69 -16.84 -0.89
N THR A 82 -25.42 -16.32 0.09
CA THR A 82 -25.46 -16.82 1.47
C THR A 82 -26.66 -16.18 2.18
N SER A 83 -27.39 -17.03 2.91
CA SER A 83 -28.56 -16.79 3.77
C SER A 83 -29.90 -16.47 3.10
N GLU A 84 -30.71 -17.53 2.98
CA GLU A 84 -32.18 -17.51 3.00
C GLU A 84 -32.68 -17.24 4.44
N ASP A 85 -33.67 -16.35 4.61
CA ASP A 85 -34.94 -16.71 5.27
C ASP A 85 -36.03 -15.66 4.94
N PRO A 86 -37.30 -16.05 4.70
CA PRO A 86 -38.34 -15.20 4.12
C PRO A 86 -39.40 -14.79 5.13
N ASN A 87 -39.69 -13.48 5.28
CA ASN A 87 -41.05 -13.04 5.61
C ASN A 87 -41.29 -11.53 5.45
N GLY A 88 -42.36 -11.21 4.71
CA GLY A 88 -43.25 -10.04 4.90
C GLY A 88 -42.71 -8.66 4.47
N ILE A 89 -42.90 -8.18 3.23
CA ILE A 89 -44.12 -7.58 2.64
C ILE A 89 -44.49 -6.18 3.19
N ASN A 90 -44.47 -5.22 2.25
CA ASN A 90 -45.26 -3.97 2.10
C ASN A 90 -44.70 -2.60 2.54
N SER A 91 -44.14 -1.92 1.52
CA SER A 91 -44.59 -0.62 0.95
C SER A 91 -44.60 0.64 1.83
N THR A 92 -43.79 1.63 1.42
CA THR A 92 -44.29 2.95 1.00
C THR A 92 -43.30 3.63 0.04
N LEU A 93 -43.88 4.17 -1.03
CA LEU A 93 -43.30 4.97 -2.09
C LEU A 93 -42.95 6.36 -1.55
N GLY A 94 -41.70 6.82 -1.74
CA GLY A 94 -41.37 8.23 -1.49
C GLY A 94 -39.92 8.50 -1.14
N GLU A 95 -39.04 8.46 -2.14
CA GLU A 95 -38.12 9.56 -2.47
C GLU A 95 -37.22 9.09 -3.61
N ILE A 96 -37.17 9.90 -4.66
CA ILE A 96 -36.24 9.74 -5.77
C ILE A 96 -34.87 10.11 -5.21
N ASP A 97 -34.21 9.16 -4.56
CA ASP A 97 -32.82 9.33 -4.19
C ASP A 97 -31.97 9.24 -5.46
N GLN A 98 -31.21 10.30 -5.66
CA GLN A 98 -30.22 10.45 -6.71
C GLN A 98 -29.11 9.44 -6.46
N SER A 99 -29.34 8.19 -6.87
CA SER A 99 -28.28 7.19 -7.02
C SER A 99 -27.43 7.55 -8.24
N GLN A 100 -26.65 8.63 -8.11
CA GLN A 100 -25.37 8.71 -8.79
C GLN A 100 -24.61 7.44 -8.43
N GLY A 101 -24.35 6.60 -9.43
CA GLY A 101 -23.65 5.34 -9.26
C GLY A 101 -22.40 5.52 -8.41
N ARG A 102 -22.34 4.79 -7.29
CA ARG A 102 -21.16 4.64 -6.42
C ARG A 102 -19.99 4.09 -7.23
N ARG A 103 -19.30 4.96 -7.96
CA ARG A 103 -17.91 4.74 -8.35
C ARG A 103 -17.13 4.80 -7.04
N GLY A 104 -16.60 3.67 -6.58
CA GLY A 104 -15.76 3.62 -5.38
C GLY A 104 -14.67 4.68 -5.45
N SER A 105 -14.45 5.40 -4.35
CA SER A 105 -13.45 6.47 -4.29
C SER A 105 -12.03 5.89 -4.43
N PHE A 106 -11.08 6.65 -4.97
CA PHE A 106 -9.66 6.25 -5.04
C PHE A 106 -9.09 5.85 -3.66
N ALA A 107 -9.57 6.50 -2.60
CA ALA A 107 -9.23 6.15 -1.22
C ALA A 107 -9.70 4.74 -0.83
N GLU A 108 -10.93 4.38 -1.23
CA GLU A 108 -11.52 3.07 -0.96
C GLU A 108 -10.79 1.96 -1.75
N PHE A 109 -10.38 2.25 -2.99
CA PHE A 109 -9.54 1.34 -3.77
C PHE A 109 -8.18 1.10 -3.09
N SER A 110 -7.52 2.18 -2.66
CA SER A 110 -6.22 2.12 -1.99
C SER A 110 -6.28 1.32 -0.68
N GLU A 111 -7.33 1.52 0.11
CA GLU A 111 -7.58 0.76 1.34
C GLU A 111 -7.88 -0.73 1.06
N ARG A 112 -8.72 -1.01 0.06
CA ARG A 112 -9.06 -2.39 -0.32
C ARG A 112 -7.82 -3.19 -0.71
N MET A 113 -6.88 -2.55 -1.40
CA MET A 113 -5.64 -3.20 -1.80
C MET A 113 -4.81 -3.72 -0.62
N PHE A 114 -4.76 -2.95 0.48
CA PHE A 114 -4.10 -3.37 1.72
C PHE A 114 -4.92 -4.38 2.53
N THR A 115 -6.25 -4.33 2.47
CA THR A 115 -7.11 -5.13 3.36
C THR A 115 -7.60 -6.46 2.77
N ASN A 116 -7.62 -6.64 1.45
CA ASN A 116 -8.17 -7.84 0.81
C ASN A 116 -7.33 -9.12 1.03
N THR A 117 -6.03 -8.97 1.31
CA THR A 117 -5.10 -10.10 1.55
C THR A 117 -4.13 -9.83 2.72
N GLU A 118 -4.57 -9.01 3.69
CA GLU A 118 -3.73 -8.61 4.84
C GLU A 118 -2.36 -8.05 4.43
N GLY A 119 -2.31 -7.32 3.31
CA GLY A 119 -1.11 -6.68 2.78
C GLY A 119 -0.19 -7.61 2.00
N PHE A 120 -0.42 -8.92 1.98
CA PHE A 120 0.43 -9.88 1.28
C PHE A 120 0.43 -9.67 -0.24
N GLY A 121 -0.72 -9.32 -0.82
CA GLY A 121 -0.79 -8.99 -2.25
C GLY A 121 0.09 -7.79 -2.63
N VAL A 122 0.19 -6.77 -1.77
CA VAL A 122 1.06 -5.61 -1.99
C VAL A 122 2.54 -6.03 -1.94
N ALA A 123 2.91 -6.88 -0.98
CA ALA A 123 4.26 -7.43 -0.89
C ALA A 123 4.66 -8.23 -2.14
N ILE A 124 3.76 -9.09 -2.66
CA ILE A 124 3.99 -9.84 -3.91
C ILE A 124 4.24 -8.89 -5.08
N VAL A 125 3.45 -7.83 -5.23
CA VAL A 125 3.62 -6.86 -6.33
C VAL A 125 5.00 -6.20 -6.25
N VAL A 126 5.46 -5.85 -5.04
CA VAL A 126 6.80 -5.28 -4.84
C VAL A 126 7.89 -6.30 -5.20
N TRP A 127 7.82 -7.53 -4.69
CA TRP A 127 8.80 -8.56 -5.08
C TRP A 127 8.81 -8.84 -6.58
N ALA A 128 7.63 -8.98 -7.20
CA ALA A 128 7.51 -9.19 -8.64
C ALA A 128 8.11 -8.03 -9.43
N GLY A 129 7.89 -6.78 -9.01
CA GLY A 129 8.50 -5.60 -9.62
C GLY A 129 10.03 -5.57 -9.46
N PHE A 130 10.54 -5.96 -8.29
CA PHE A 130 11.98 -6.08 -8.06
C PHE A 130 12.62 -7.14 -8.96
N PHE A 131 12.04 -8.35 -9.05
CA PHE A 131 12.55 -9.40 -9.93
C PHE A 131 12.43 -9.04 -11.41
N LEU A 132 11.37 -8.31 -11.81
CA LEU A 132 11.26 -7.75 -13.15
C LEU A 132 12.41 -6.77 -13.42
N LEU A 133 12.76 -5.93 -12.44
CA LEU A 133 13.89 -5.01 -12.58
C LEU A 133 15.22 -5.76 -12.67
N CYS A 134 15.41 -6.84 -11.88
CA CYS A 134 16.57 -7.73 -12.04
C CYS A 134 16.68 -8.29 -13.47
N LEU A 135 15.57 -8.74 -14.04
CA LEU A 135 15.54 -9.26 -15.41
C LEU A 135 15.88 -8.18 -16.44
N ILE A 136 15.31 -6.98 -16.30
CA ILE A 136 15.64 -5.84 -17.16
C ILE A 136 17.13 -5.51 -17.06
N SER A 137 17.67 -5.47 -15.84
CA SER A 137 19.09 -5.20 -15.60
C SER A 137 20.02 -6.26 -16.16
N PHE A 138 19.59 -7.52 -16.16
CA PHE A 138 20.31 -8.61 -16.79
C PHE A 138 20.31 -8.50 -18.32
N VAL A 139 19.15 -8.19 -18.91
CA VAL A 139 19.01 -8.02 -20.38
C VAL A 139 19.84 -6.85 -20.90
N PHE A 140 19.94 -5.76 -20.14
CA PHE A 140 20.71 -4.57 -20.50
C PHE A 140 22.17 -4.59 -20.01
N ASP A 141 22.64 -5.72 -19.49
CA ASP A 141 24.00 -5.91 -18.99
C ASP A 141 24.47 -4.85 -17.96
N ASN A 142 23.52 -4.27 -17.21
CA ASN A 142 23.79 -3.23 -16.19
C ASN A 142 23.77 -3.77 -14.74
N HIS A 143 23.71 -5.09 -14.60
CA HIS A 143 23.55 -5.79 -13.33
C HIS A 143 24.87 -5.91 -12.53
N ASP A 144 26.01 -6.09 -13.21
CA ASP A 144 27.35 -6.20 -12.61
C ASP A 144 28.39 -5.39 -13.41
N VAL A 145 28.34 -4.06 -13.25
CA VAL A 145 29.21 -3.14 -14.00
C VAL A 145 30.29 -2.55 -13.09
N THR A 146 31.50 -2.47 -13.63
CA THR A 146 32.61 -1.73 -13.03
C THR A 146 33.14 -0.64 -13.97
N TYR A 147 33.58 0.50 -13.43
CA TYR A 147 34.22 1.56 -14.20
C TYR A 147 35.43 2.14 -13.45
N ALA A 148 36.36 2.74 -14.19
CA ALA A 148 37.49 3.45 -13.62
C ALA A 148 37.04 4.85 -13.18
N ALA A 149 36.84 5.04 -11.88
CA ALA A 149 36.45 6.34 -11.31
C ALA A 149 37.66 7.29 -11.19
N ARG A 150 38.84 6.73 -10.92
CA ARG A 150 40.16 7.38 -10.94
C ARG A 150 41.20 6.39 -11.48
N PRO A 151 42.41 6.82 -11.88
CA PRO A 151 43.44 5.93 -12.42
C PRO A 151 43.78 4.73 -11.51
N ASP A 152 43.59 4.89 -10.20
CA ASP A 152 43.85 3.91 -9.14
C ASP A 152 42.58 3.28 -8.54
N LEU A 153 41.37 3.71 -8.97
CA LEU A 153 40.11 3.28 -8.39
C LEU A 153 39.15 2.72 -9.45
N ILE A 154 38.98 1.41 -9.43
CA ILE A 154 37.91 0.71 -10.17
C ILE A 154 36.74 0.51 -9.21
N LYS A 155 35.57 1.00 -9.60
CA LYS A 155 34.37 1.03 -8.77
C LYS A 155 33.27 0.16 -9.33
N GLN A 156 32.65 -0.64 -8.46
CA GLN A 156 31.53 -1.52 -8.78
C GLN A 156 30.20 -0.81 -8.54
N VAL A 157 29.39 -0.68 -9.59
CA VAL A 157 28.15 0.10 -9.56
C VAL A 157 26.98 -0.62 -10.22
N GLY A 158 27.09 -1.91 -10.56
CA GLY A 158 25.96 -2.66 -11.12
C GLY A 158 24.73 -2.73 -10.20
N PHE A 159 23.55 -2.99 -10.78
CA PHE A 159 22.27 -2.99 -10.05
C PHE A 159 22.28 -3.90 -8.80
N PHE A 160 22.90 -5.08 -8.87
CA PHE A 160 22.98 -6.01 -7.74
C PHE A 160 23.82 -5.49 -6.57
N TRP A 161 24.71 -4.54 -6.83
CA TRP A 161 25.62 -3.96 -5.84
C TRP A 161 25.10 -2.66 -5.23
N SER A 162 23.93 -2.20 -5.67
CA SER A 162 23.25 -1.11 -5.00
C SER A 162 22.65 -1.61 -3.70
N LEU A 163 23.24 -1.23 -2.56
CA LEU A 163 22.86 -1.69 -1.22
C LEU A 163 21.38 -1.47 -0.90
N SER A 164 20.82 -0.34 -1.34
CA SER A 164 19.47 0.10 -1.01
C SER A 164 18.41 -0.79 -1.64
N TRP A 165 18.55 -1.12 -2.92
CA TRP A 165 17.50 -1.78 -3.71
C TRP A 165 17.10 -3.17 -3.19
N PRO A 166 18.02 -4.13 -2.99
CA PRO A 166 17.68 -5.44 -2.45
C PRO A 166 17.15 -5.35 -1.01
N VAL A 167 17.80 -4.56 -0.15
CA VAL A 167 17.42 -4.44 1.27
C VAL A 167 16.00 -3.86 1.40
N GLU A 168 15.70 -2.81 0.66
CA GLU A 168 14.40 -2.15 0.70
C GLU A 168 13.30 -3.01 0.07
N CYS A 169 13.52 -3.50 -1.15
CA CYS A 169 12.48 -4.18 -1.93
C CYS A 169 12.21 -5.60 -1.45
N LEU A 170 13.22 -6.31 -0.92
CA LEU A 170 13.04 -7.68 -0.46
C LEU A 170 12.58 -7.74 0.99
N LEU A 171 13.05 -6.83 1.84
CA LEU A 171 12.87 -6.92 3.30
C LEU A 171 12.07 -5.76 3.87
N LEU A 172 12.55 -4.52 3.76
CA LEU A 172 12.00 -3.41 4.55
C LEU A 172 10.56 -3.02 4.14
N TYR A 173 10.32 -2.72 2.86
CA TYR A 173 8.98 -2.32 2.41
C TYR A 173 7.93 -3.42 2.56
N PRO A 174 8.18 -4.68 2.12
CA PRO A 174 7.24 -5.78 2.33
C PRO A 174 6.88 -5.99 3.80
N THR A 175 7.87 -5.95 4.70
CA THR A 175 7.63 -6.08 6.15
C THR A 175 6.76 -4.96 6.68
N SER A 176 6.99 -3.72 6.24
CA SER A 176 6.15 -2.58 6.63
C SER A 176 4.71 -2.73 6.14
N PHE A 177 4.50 -3.15 4.89
CA PHE A 177 3.15 -3.34 4.34
C PHE A 177 2.35 -4.39 5.11
N LEU A 178 2.98 -5.53 5.41
CA LEU A 178 2.36 -6.60 6.19
C LEU A 178 2.01 -6.12 7.60
N LEU A 179 2.91 -5.39 8.25
CA LEU A 179 2.69 -4.88 9.60
C LEU A 179 1.53 -3.87 9.65
N ILE A 180 1.50 -2.94 8.70
CA ILE A 180 0.42 -1.95 8.58
C ILE A 180 -0.90 -2.63 8.26
N ALA A 181 -0.92 -3.53 7.28
CA ALA A 181 -2.14 -4.22 6.88
C ALA A 181 -2.69 -5.08 8.03
N HIS A 182 -1.83 -5.75 8.80
CA HIS A 182 -2.24 -6.48 9.99
C HIS A 182 -2.83 -5.56 11.07
N LEU A 183 -2.26 -4.36 11.29
CA LEU A 183 -2.83 -3.37 12.22
C LEU A 183 -4.20 -2.86 11.75
N VAL A 184 -4.34 -2.56 10.46
CA VAL A 184 -5.61 -2.12 9.87
C VAL A 184 -6.66 -3.23 9.97
N ALA A 185 -6.29 -4.48 9.64
CA ALA A 185 -7.17 -5.63 9.75
C ALA A 185 -7.58 -5.87 11.20
N PHE A 186 -6.63 -5.83 12.15
CA PHE A 186 -6.90 -5.91 13.59
C PHE A 186 -7.89 -4.85 14.04
N TRP A 187 -7.67 -3.58 13.68
CA TRP A 187 -8.56 -2.48 14.02
C TRP A 187 -9.97 -2.71 13.45
N LYS A 188 -10.07 -3.04 12.17
CA LYS A 188 -11.36 -3.33 11.52
C LYS A 188 -12.06 -4.56 12.09
N ARG A 189 -11.35 -5.56 12.61
CA ARG A 189 -11.94 -6.71 13.30
C ARG A 189 -12.46 -6.32 14.68
N MET A 190 -11.72 -5.51 15.44
CA MET A 190 -12.17 -4.99 16.73
C MET A 190 -13.45 -4.15 16.58
N CYS A 191 -13.56 -3.35 15.52
CA CYS A 191 -14.78 -2.60 15.22
C CYS A 191 -15.94 -3.46 14.71
N ARG A 192 -15.68 -4.66 14.15
CA ARG A 192 -16.72 -5.56 13.61
C ARG A 192 -17.22 -6.61 14.59
N ALA A 193 -16.33 -7.15 15.43
CA ALA A 193 -16.63 -8.29 16.29
C ALA A 193 -17.54 -7.95 17.49
N LYS A 194 -17.86 -6.67 17.71
CA LYS A 194 -18.51 -6.22 18.95
C LYS A 194 -19.79 -5.41 18.75
N THR A 195 -20.28 -5.29 17.51
CA THR A 195 -21.46 -4.47 17.21
C THR A 195 -22.20 -5.06 16.01
N HIS A 196 -23.49 -5.35 16.18
CA HIS A 196 -24.41 -5.67 15.07
C HIS A 196 -24.82 -4.43 14.27
N ASP A 197 -24.31 -3.23 14.61
CA ASP A 197 -24.69 -1.96 13.99
C ASP A 197 -23.88 -1.64 12.71
N GLU A 198 -24.61 -1.54 11.59
CA GLU A 198 -24.12 -1.02 10.31
C GLU A 198 -23.57 0.42 10.41
N GLU A 199 -24.04 1.18 11.40
CA GLU A 199 -23.67 2.58 11.66
C GLU A 199 -22.18 2.75 12.06
N GLN A 200 -21.54 1.72 12.60
CA GLN A 200 -20.14 1.83 13.03
C GLN A 200 -19.14 1.57 11.91
N PHE A 201 -19.54 0.76 10.91
CA PHE A 201 -18.80 0.55 9.67
C PHE A 201 -18.94 1.74 8.71
N SER A 202 -20.10 2.40 8.68
CA SER A 202 -20.28 3.65 7.93
C SER A 202 -19.30 4.74 8.40
N ASN A 203 -19.05 4.83 9.71
CA ASN A 203 -18.09 5.76 10.31
C ASN A 203 -16.63 5.56 9.82
N TRP A 204 -16.17 4.32 9.62
CA TRP A 204 -14.83 4.06 9.05
C TRP A 204 -14.76 4.48 7.58
N ASN A 205 -15.78 4.13 6.79
CA ASN A 205 -15.84 4.52 5.38
C ASN A 205 -15.92 6.05 5.21
N GLU A 206 -16.65 6.73 6.10
CA GLU A 206 -16.70 8.19 6.13
C GLU A 206 -15.33 8.80 6.47
N LEU A 207 -14.59 8.23 7.43
CA LEU A 207 -13.23 8.65 7.72
C LEU A 207 -12.32 8.49 6.49
N ILE A 208 -12.34 7.32 5.83
CA ILE A 208 -11.54 7.09 4.61
C ILE A 208 -11.96 8.04 3.48
N PHE A 209 -13.26 8.34 3.36
CA PHE A 209 -13.76 9.33 2.42
C PHE A 209 -13.26 10.75 2.75
N SER A 210 -13.22 11.13 4.03
CA SER A 210 -12.67 12.42 4.47
C SER A 210 -11.17 12.54 4.16
N LEU A 211 -10.43 11.42 4.14
CA LEU A 211 -9.01 11.34 3.79
C LEU A 211 -8.76 11.24 2.28
N ARG A 212 -9.77 11.41 1.41
CA ARG A 212 -9.61 11.32 -0.06
C ARG A 212 -8.52 12.22 -0.62
N LEU A 213 -8.39 13.45 -0.10
CA LEU A 213 -7.40 14.42 -0.56
C LEU A 213 -5.98 13.96 -0.18
N PRO A 214 -5.70 13.57 1.08
CA PRO A 214 -4.45 12.91 1.45
C PRO A 214 -4.06 11.74 0.55
N PHE A 215 -4.99 10.83 0.20
CA PHE A 215 -4.66 9.71 -0.71
C PHE A 215 -4.25 10.18 -2.11
N TRP A 216 -4.91 11.20 -2.65
CA TRP A 216 -4.53 11.81 -3.93
C TRP A 216 -3.19 12.54 -3.86
N ILE A 217 -2.93 13.26 -2.76
CA ILE A 217 -1.63 13.93 -2.53
C ILE A 217 -0.53 12.88 -2.49
N VAL A 218 -0.72 11.77 -1.78
CA VAL A 218 0.22 10.65 -1.75
C VAL A 218 0.49 10.11 -3.15
N ALA A 219 -0.54 9.87 -3.96
CA ALA A 219 -0.36 9.43 -5.34
C ALA A 219 0.41 10.46 -6.19
N PHE A 220 0.10 11.76 -6.04
CA PHE A 220 0.80 12.83 -6.75
C PHE A 220 2.27 12.94 -6.32
N VAL A 221 2.57 12.84 -5.03
CA VAL A 221 3.95 12.86 -4.53
C VAL A 221 4.72 11.67 -5.11
N SER A 222 4.15 10.47 -5.08
CA SER A 222 4.85 9.27 -5.56
C SER A 222 5.04 9.25 -7.08
N PHE A 223 4.00 9.54 -7.87
CA PHE A 223 4.11 9.45 -9.33
C PHE A 223 4.56 10.78 -9.99
N GLY A 224 4.14 11.91 -9.45
CA GLY A 224 4.51 13.23 -9.95
C GLY A 224 5.91 13.65 -9.50
N LEU A 225 6.18 13.63 -8.19
CA LEU A 225 7.46 14.12 -7.67
C LEU A 225 8.55 13.04 -7.73
N VAL A 226 8.32 11.89 -7.12
CA VAL A 226 9.35 10.85 -7.03
C VAL A 226 9.59 10.16 -8.37
N PHE A 227 8.55 9.79 -9.10
CA PHE A 227 8.74 9.25 -10.44
C PHE A 227 9.10 10.36 -11.43
N LEU A 228 8.17 11.22 -11.85
CA LEU A 228 8.42 12.12 -13.00
C LEU A 228 9.50 13.19 -12.75
N VAL A 229 9.41 13.96 -11.65
CA VAL A 229 10.35 15.06 -11.39
C VAL A 229 11.74 14.53 -11.04
N GLN A 230 11.86 13.53 -10.16
CA GLN A 230 13.17 13.00 -9.81
C GLN A 230 13.83 12.23 -10.96
N TRP A 231 13.07 11.44 -11.72
CA TRP A 231 13.59 10.78 -12.92
C TRP A 231 14.08 11.79 -13.95
N SER A 232 13.27 12.81 -14.27
CA SER A 232 13.64 13.82 -15.26
C SER A 232 14.81 14.68 -14.79
N GLY A 233 14.81 15.10 -13.53
CA GLY A 233 15.84 15.97 -12.95
C GLY A 233 17.18 15.30 -12.67
N VAL A 234 17.18 14.01 -12.32
CA VAL A 234 18.41 13.28 -11.96
C VAL A 234 18.91 12.43 -13.14
N TYR A 235 18.06 11.59 -13.74
CA TYR A 235 18.49 10.59 -14.71
C TYR A 235 18.37 11.05 -16.15
N LEU A 236 17.24 11.64 -16.54
CA LEU A 236 17.11 12.16 -17.91
C LEU A 236 18.12 13.30 -18.12
N ARG A 237 18.19 14.23 -17.18
CA ARG A 237 19.20 15.29 -17.20
C ARG A 237 20.62 14.73 -17.07
N GLY A 238 20.84 13.79 -16.15
CA GLY A 238 22.13 13.11 -15.99
C GLY A 238 22.62 12.52 -17.31
N LEU A 239 21.82 11.70 -18.00
CA LEU A 239 22.19 11.05 -19.25
C LEU A 239 22.36 12.01 -20.45
N THR A 240 21.76 13.20 -20.42
CA THR A 240 21.77 14.14 -21.55
C THR A 240 22.81 15.25 -21.44
N GLN A 241 23.26 15.57 -20.23
CA GLN A 241 24.31 16.57 -20.03
C GLN A 241 25.70 15.99 -20.30
N SER A 242 26.58 16.83 -20.86
CA SER A 242 27.99 16.48 -21.14
C SER A 242 28.85 16.41 -19.88
N ASP A 243 28.41 17.05 -18.80
CA ASP A 243 29.14 17.06 -17.54
C ASP A 243 28.92 15.75 -16.79
N MET A 244 30.00 15.17 -16.29
CA MET A 244 29.95 13.93 -15.51
C MET A 244 29.14 14.13 -14.23
N SER A 245 28.14 13.29 -14.01
CA SER A 245 27.37 13.29 -12.77
C SER A 245 28.30 13.06 -11.57
N SER A 246 28.05 13.77 -10.47
CA SER A 246 28.79 13.59 -9.20
C SER A 246 28.52 12.25 -8.52
N LEU A 247 27.44 11.56 -8.93
CA LEU A 247 27.06 10.23 -8.49
C LEU A 247 26.81 9.38 -9.74
N ILE A 248 27.68 8.40 -9.97
CA ILE A 248 27.54 7.44 -11.05
C ILE A 248 27.03 6.14 -10.42
N ASP A 249 25.80 5.76 -10.75
CA ASP A 249 25.19 4.49 -10.37
C ASP A 249 25.01 3.56 -11.58
N TRP A 250 24.35 2.42 -11.38
CA TRP A 250 24.10 1.41 -12.41
C TRP A 250 23.35 1.93 -13.64
N VAL A 251 22.66 3.06 -13.54
CA VAL A 251 21.94 3.69 -14.66
C VAL A 251 22.82 4.74 -15.33
N LEU A 252 23.44 5.63 -14.54
CA LEU A 252 24.28 6.72 -15.05
C LEU A 252 25.65 6.23 -15.55
N VAL A 253 26.01 4.96 -15.29
CA VAL A 253 27.24 4.35 -15.79
C VAL A 253 27.35 4.40 -17.32
N ALA A 254 26.23 4.47 -18.05
CA ALA A 254 26.20 4.63 -19.50
C ALA A 254 26.91 5.91 -19.99
N GLN A 255 27.07 6.94 -19.15
CA GLN A 255 27.87 8.12 -19.50
C GLN A 255 29.37 7.82 -19.61
N VAL A 256 29.86 6.88 -18.79
CA VAL A 256 31.29 6.54 -18.69
C VAL A 256 31.63 5.28 -19.47
N ARG A 257 30.69 4.33 -19.54
CA ARG A 257 30.80 3.04 -20.22
C ARG A 257 29.66 2.84 -21.23
N PRO A 258 29.56 3.70 -22.26
CA PRO A 258 28.55 3.55 -23.32
C PRO A 258 28.78 2.27 -24.16
N ASP A 259 29.95 1.64 -24.03
CA ASP A 259 30.29 0.35 -24.63
C ASP A 259 29.56 -0.84 -24.00
N VAL A 260 29.17 -0.72 -22.71
CA VAL A 260 28.43 -1.77 -21.99
C VAL A 260 26.94 -1.49 -22.01
N VAL A 261 26.54 -0.27 -21.65
CA VAL A 261 25.13 0.13 -21.58
C VAL A 261 24.91 1.32 -22.50
N SER A 262 24.09 1.14 -23.52
CA SER A 262 23.75 2.23 -24.44
C SER A 262 22.86 3.27 -23.77
N PHE A 263 22.82 4.48 -24.35
CA PHE A 263 21.94 5.55 -23.90
C PHE A 263 20.46 5.11 -23.80
N TRP A 264 19.97 4.37 -24.79
CA TRP A 264 18.56 3.94 -24.83
C TRP A 264 18.24 2.88 -23.78
N GLU A 265 19.16 1.94 -23.56
CA GLU A 265 19.03 0.93 -22.51
C GLU A 265 19.01 1.58 -21.13
N ALA A 266 19.94 2.50 -20.86
CA ALA A 266 19.97 3.27 -19.63
C ALA A 266 18.70 4.11 -19.44
N LEU A 267 18.21 4.77 -20.49
CA LEU A 267 16.99 5.58 -20.44
C LEU A 267 15.77 4.72 -20.08
N VAL A 268 15.60 3.58 -20.75
CA VAL A 268 14.49 2.65 -20.49
C VAL A 268 14.60 2.04 -19.10
N ALA A 269 15.79 1.57 -18.71
CA ALA A 269 16.04 1.02 -17.38
C ALA A 269 15.72 2.03 -16.27
N SER A 270 16.18 3.28 -16.44
CA SER A 270 15.92 4.37 -15.49
C SER A 270 14.43 4.68 -15.33
N PHE A 271 13.69 4.67 -16.45
CA PHE A 271 12.26 4.95 -16.45
C PHE A 271 11.47 3.84 -15.72
N PHE A 272 11.82 2.58 -15.97
CA PHE A 272 11.23 1.45 -15.26
C PHE A 272 11.60 1.46 -13.77
N ALA A 273 12.87 1.72 -13.43
CA ALA A 273 13.30 1.81 -12.04
C ALA A 273 12.54 2.90 -11.27
N PHE A 274 12.38 4.09 -11.86
CA PHE A 274 11.72 5.22 -11.20
C PHE A 274 10.20 5.09 -11.16
N SER A 275 9.57 4.53 -12.20
CA SER A 275 8.14 4.21 -12.16
C SER A 275 7.84 3.15 -11.10
N TYR A 276 8.67 2.11 -10.99
CA TYR A 276 8.59 1.10 -9.95
C TYR A 276 8.84 1.68 -8.55
N SER A 277 9.83 2.57 -8.39
CA SER A 277 10.03 3.32 -7.14
C SER A 277 8.81 4.15 -6.76
N GLY A 278 8.20 4.84 -7.73
CA GLY A 278 6.95 5.57 -7.54
C GLY A 278 5.82 4.67 -7.06
N LEU A 279 5.69 3.46 -7.62
CA LEU A 279 4.71 2.47 -7.16
C LEU A 279 4.97 2.04 -5.70
N ILE A 280 6.21 1.73 -5.35
CA ILE A 280 6.59 1.35 -3.97
C ILE A 280 6.27 2.49 -2.99
N TYR A 281 6.68 3.72 -3.30
CA TYR A 281 6.40 4.87 -2.44
C TYR A 281 4.91 5.17 -2.33
N TRP A 282 4.14 4.95 -3.39
CA TRP A 282 2.69 5.06 -3.32
C TRP A 282 2.11 4.05 -2.33
N PHE A 283 2.51 2.78 -2.39
CA PHE A 283 2.10 1.79 -1.37
C PHE A 283 2.54 2.20 0.03
N TYR A 284 3.79 2.64 0.17
CA TYR A 284 4.37 3.00 1.44
C TYR A 284 3.65 4.16 2.13
N PHE A 285 3.47 5.27 1.42
CA PHE A 285 2.77 6.42 1.97
C PHE A 285 1.27 6.16 2.17
N THR A 286 0.65 5.35 1.31
CA THR A 286 -0.72 4.86 1.51
C THR A 286 -0.84 4.08 2.81
N GLY A 287 0.11 3.17 3.06
CA GLY A 287 0.17 2.41 4.29
C GLY A 287 0.35 3.30 5.52
N LEU A 288 1.27 4.27 5.47
CA LEU A 288 1.48 5.20 6.58
C LEU A 288 0.25 6.10 6.84
N LEU A 289 -0.48 6.48 5.78
CA LEU A 289 -1.73 7.20 5.91
C LEU A 289 -2.83 6.34 6.56
N LEU A 290 -2.91 5.05 6.22
CA LEU A 290 -3.82 4.10 6.87
C LEU A 290 -3.44 3.89 8.35
N LEU A 291 -2.15 3.81 8.67
CA LEU A 291 -1.68 3.74 10.05
C LEU A 291 -2.12 4.98 10.84
N PHE A 292 -1.98 6.17 10.26
CA PHE A 292 -2.51 7.41 10.85
C PHE A 292 -4.03 7.36 11.03
N ALA A 293 -4.77 6.87 10.03
CA ALA A 293 -6.22 6.76 10.09
C ALA A 293 -6.67 5.85 11.24
N VAL A 294 -6.02 4.70 11.44
CA VAL A 294 -6.26 3.80 12.57
C VAL A 294 -6.01 4.51 13.91
N CYS A 295 -4.89 5.22 14.05
CA CYS A 295 -4.58 5.97 15.28
C CYS A 295 -5.57 7.11 15.54
N HIS A 296 -6.00 7.79 14.47
CA HIS A 296 -6.99 8.86 14.54
C HIS A 296 -8.34 8.32 15.00
N ASP A 297 -8.82 7.25 14.38
CA ASP A 297 -10.10 6.62 14.70
C ASP A 297 -10.12 6.08 16.14
N PHE A 298 -9.04 5.40 16.55
CA PHE A 298 -8.86 4.94 17.92
C PHE A 298 -8.94 6.10 18.92
N HIS A 299 -8.25 7.21 18.64
CA HIS A 299 -8.31 8.39 19.49
C HIS A 299 -9.73 8.95 19.60
N LYS A 300 -10.40 9.18 18.46
CA LYS A 300 -11.76 9.73 18.39
C LYS A 300 -12.77 8.88 19.17
N ARG A 301 -12.75 7.56 18.96
CA ARG A 301 -13.72 6.65 19.59
C ARG A 301 -13.48 6.48 21.07
N THR A 302 -12.20 6.40 21.47
CA THR A 302 -11.86 6.32 22.89
C THR A 302 -12.30 7.59 23.62
N THR A 303 -12.04 8.79 23.08
CA THR A 303 -12.44 10.04 23.71
C THR A 303 -13.96 10.26 23.71
N ALA A 304 -14.67 9.80 22.68
CA ALA A 304 -16.13 9.89 22.59
C ALA A 304 -16.89 8.92 23.52
N SER A 305 -16.20 8.03 24.25
CA SER A 305 -16.81 7.00 25.11
C SER A 305 -17.62 5.97 24.34
N ASP A 306 -17.11 5.53 23.19
CA ASP A 306 -17.76 4.50 22.37
C ASP A 306 -17.93 3.20 23.21
N PRO A 307 -19.18 2.73 23.46
CA PRO A 307 -19.45 1.56 24.29
C PRO A 307 -18.82 0.28 23.72
N ALA A 308 -18.57 0.20 22.41
CA ALA A 308 -17.87 -0.92 21.79
C ALA A 308 -16.40 -1.05 22.26
N LEU A 309 -15.77 0.08 22.61
CA LEU A 309 -14.43 0.13 23.21
C LEU A 309 -14.43 -0.02 24.74
N SER A 310 -15.58 0.03 25.40
CA SER A 310 -15.66 -0.18 26.85
C SER A 310 -15.39 -1.65 27.25
N TYR A 311 -15.69 -2.59 26.35
CA TYR A 311 -15.48 -4.04 26.56
C TYR A 311 -14.11 -4.56 26.11
N GLY A 312 -13.30 -3.78 25.39
CA GLY A 312 -11.93 -4.13 25.06
C GLY A 312 -11.01 -3.16 25.76
N SER A 313 -10.14 -3.62 26.66
CA SER A 313 -9.22 -2.73 27.39
C SER A 313 -8.52 -1.77 26.41
N PRO A 314 -8.83 -0.46 26.44
CA PRO A 314 -8.22 0.52 25.56
C PRO A 314 -6.70 0.60 25.77
N GLU A 315 -6.22 0.16 26.93
CA GLU A 315 -4.81 -0.04 27.22
C GLU A 315 -4.18 -1.12 26.33
N PHE A 316 -4.81 -2.29 26.21
CA PHE A 316 -4.32 -3.38 25.34
C PHE A 316 -4.26 -2.95 23.88
N ILE A 317 -5.35 -2.32 23.40
CA ILE A 317 -5.43 -1.81 22.03
C ILE A 317 -4.35 -0.74 21.81
N GLY A 318 -4.25 0.23 22.72
CA GLY A 318 -3.26 1.30 22.66
C GLY A 318 -1.82 0.78 22.66
N GLU A 319 -1.52 -0.26 23.44
CA GLU A 319 -0.20 -0.90 23.46
C GLU A 319 0.12 -1.59 22.13
N LYS A 320 -0.84 -2.31 21.54
CA LYS A 320 -0.67 -2.95 20.24
C LYS A 320 -0.44 -1.93 19.13
N LEU A 321 -1.22 -0.83 19.10
CA LEU A 321 -0.98 0.28 18.18
C LEU A 321 0.40 0.92 18.41
N GLN A 322 0.78 1.21 19.65
CA GLN A 322 2.07 1.85 19.97
C GLN A 322 3.26 1.01 19.48
N ARG A 323 3.22 -0.32 19.69
CA ARG A 323 4.25 -1.23 19.18
C ARG A 323 4.26 -1.27 17.66
N GLY A 324 3.09 -1.29 17.03
CA GLY A 324 2.93 -1.23 15.58
C GLY A 324 3.57 0.02 14.97
N ILE A 325 3.21 1.19 15.50
CA ILE A 325 3.78 2.49 15.10
C ILE A 325 5.30 2.47 15.25
N PHE A 326 5.80 2.04 16.40
CA PHE A 326 7.24 1.96 16.66
C PHE A 326 7.99 1.08 15.64
N ARG A 327 7.48 -0.13 15.36
CA ARG A 327 8.10 -1.04 14.38
C ARG A 327 8.10 -0.46 12.96
N CYS A 328 6.99 0.16 12.53
CA CYS A 328 6.94 0.89 11.25
C CYS A 328 7.98 2.01 11.19
N THR A 329 8.14 2.79 12.26
CA THR A 329 9.12 3.86 12.33
C THR A 329 10.54 3.34 12.24
N VAL A 330 10.88 2.26 12.97
CA VAL A 330 12.21 1.63 12.90
C VAL A 330 12.51 1.19 11.47
N ILE A 331 11.59 0.48 10.81
CA ILE A 331 11.76 0.05 9.41
C ILE A 331 11.95 1.25 8.47
N GLY A 332 11.17 2.32 8.65
CA GLY A 332 11.31 3.54 7.86
C GLY A 332 12.65 4.26 8.03
N ILE A 333 13.19 4.28 9.26
CA ILE A 333 14.53 4.82 9.51
C ILE A 333 15.61 3.93 8.87
N LEU A 334 15.47 2.60 8.94
CA LEU A 334 16.37 1.67 8.26
C LEU A 334 16.35 1.86 6.74
N ALA A 335 15.18 2.12 6.15
CA ALA A 335 15.06 2.41 4.72
C ALA A 335 15.81 3.70 4.37
N ALA A 336 15.59 4.79 5.12
CA ALA A 336 16.33 6.04 4.93
C ALA A 336 17.86 5.83 5.06
N THR A 337 18.28 5.04 6.05
CA THR A 337 19.70 4.68 6.29
C THR A 337 20.28 3.92 5.10
N ALA A 338 19.55 2.96 4.52
CA ALA A 338 20.00 2.19 3.36
C ALA A 338 20.19 3.08 2.11
N ILE A 339 19.24 3.98 1.84
CA ILE A 339 19.34 4.98 0.75
C ILE A 339 20.59 5.85 0.93
N GLN A 340 20.79 6.38 2.14
CA GLN A 340 21.92 7.26 2.43
C GLN A 340 23.25 6.51 2.36
N LEU A 341 23.32 5.28 2.90
CA LEU A 341 24.51 4.44 2.84
C LEU A 341 24.92 4.13 1.40
N ASN A 342 23.95 3.82 0.54
CA ASN A 342 24.20 3.61 -0.90
C ASN A 342 24.77 4.88 -1.55
N ALA A 343 24.23 6.06 -1.24
CA ALA A 343 24.73 7.33 -1.77
C ALA A 343 26.15 7.67 -1.28
N ILE A 344 26.46 7.39 -0.01
CA ILE A 344 27.80 7.61 0.56
C ILE A 344 28.81 6.65 -0.08
N TYR A 345 28.45 5.38 -0.28
CA TYR A 345 29.29 4.43 -1.00
C TYR A 345 29.66 4.95 -2.39
N LEU A 346 28.68 5.46 -3.16
CA LEU A 346 28.92 6.01 -4.49
C LEU A 346 29.86 7.22 -4.49
N LYS A 347 29.99 7.95 -3.38
CA LYS A 347 30.99 9.03 -3.20
C LYS A 347 32.33 8.56 -2.64
N SER A 348 32.34 7.41 -1.95
CA SER A 348 33.53 6.91 -1.26
C SER A 348 34.64 6.46 -2.21
N ASP A 349 35.83 6.27 -1.63
CA ASP A 349 36.99 5.70 -2.31
C ASP A 349 36.96 4.15 -2.35
N GLY A 350 35.83 3.54 -1.99
CA GLY A 350 35.65 2.08 -2.00
C GLY A 350 35.45 1.52 -3.40
N SER A 351 36.16 0.43 -3.71
CA SER A 351 36.01 -0.32 -4.96
C SER A 351 34.72 -1.13 -5.02
N THR A 352 34.35 -1.76 -3.90
CA THR A 352 33.11 -2.52 -3.72
C THR A 352 32.39 -2.03 -2.47
N SER A 353 31.06 -2.10 -2.46
CA SER A 353 30.24 -1.63 -1.33
C SER A 353 30.51 -2.41 -0.06
N VAL A 354 30.62 -3.73 -0.17
CA VAL A 354 30.92 -4.63 0.95
C VAL A 354 32.38 -4.48 1.39
N GLY A 355 33.33 -4.43 0.46
CA GLY A 355 34.75 -4.24 0.79
C GLY A 355 35.01 -2.90 1.49
N TRP A 356 34.30 -1.84 1.08
CA TRP A 356 34.35 -0.54 1.75
C TRP A 356 33.93 -0.62 3.23
N LEU A 357 32.82 -1.29 3.53
CA LEU A 357 32.35 -1.49 4.91
C LEU A 357 33.30 -2.37 5.73
N ILE A 358 33.83 -3.44 5.13
CA ILE A 358 34.79 -4.33 5.80
C ILE A 358 36.08 -3.58 6.14
N ASN A 359 36.59 -2.77 5.22
CA ASN A 359 37.81 -2.00 5.44
C ASN A 359 37.62 -0.92 6.52
N ASP A 360 36.47 -0.25 6.54
CA ASP A 360 36.13 0.70 7.62
C ASP A 360 36.02 -0.01 8.99
N PHE A 361 35.41 -1.18 9.03
CA PHE A 361 35.34 -2.01 10.23
C PHE A 361 36.74 -2.45 10.71
N ALA A 362 37.60 -2.88 9.79
CA ALA A 362 38.97 -3.30 10.10
C ALA A 362 39.85 -2.13 10.57
N GLY A 363 39.66 -0.94 9.99
CA GLY A 363 40.33 0.29 10.43
C GLY A 363 39.98 0.69 11.85
N ALA A 364 38.76 0.38 12.31
CA ALA A 364 38.36 0.61 13.69
C ALA A 364 39.05 -0.31 14.71
N LEU A 365 39.51 -1.47 14.25
CA LEU A 365 40.22 -2.47 15.06
C LEU A 365 41.74 -2.31 14.98
N ASP A 366 42.23 -1.20 14.44
CA ASP A 366 43.66 -0.92 14.20
C ASP A 366 44.37 -1.99 13.32
N TRP A 367 43.60 -2.76 12.55
CA TRP A 367 44.18 -3.79 11.68
C TRP A 367 44.96 -3.14 10.53
N HIS A 368 44.46 -2.03 9.98
CA HIS A 368 45.11 -1.22 8.95
C HIS A 368 44.87 0.28 9.20
N SER A 369 45.90 1.11 9.01
CA SER A 369 45.76 2.56 8.93
C SER A 369 44.97 2.91 7.67
N ALA A 370 43.65 3.03 7.80
CA ALA A 370 42.80 3.44 6.70
C ALA A 370 43.08 4.92 6.39
N ASP A 371 43.66 5.22 5.22
CA ASP A 371 43.67 6.56 4.65
C ASP A 371 42.28 6.83 4.06
N TRP A 372 41.42 7.51 4.82
CA TRP A 372 40.08 7.93 4.37
C TRP A 372 39.96 9.45 4.49
N ALA A 373 39.29 10.07 3.53
CA ALA A 373 38.88 11.47 3.59
C ALA A 373 37.45 11.59 4.10
N LEU A 374 37.16 12.59 4.93
CA LEU A 374 35.80 12.92 5.36
C LEU A 374 34.92 13.20 4.14
N LEU A 375 33.88 12.38 3.94
CA LEU A 375 33.01 12.49 2.76
C LEU A 375 32.01 13.64 2.91
N ASP A 376 32.00 14.55 1.94
CA ASP A 376 30.99 15.60 1.88
C ASP A 376 29.60 15.01 1.52
N GLN A 377 28.64 15.18 2.42
CA GLN A 377 27.31 14.58 2.35
C GLN A 377 26.35 15.32 1.40
N SER A 378 26.79 16.37 0.71
CA SER A 378 25.96 17.18 -0.21
C SER A 378 25.46 16.39 -1.43
N SER A 379 24.27 15.77 -1.35
CA SER A 379 23.64 15.10 -2.49
C SER A 379 22.12 15.13 -2.40
N VAL A 380 21.43 15.04 -3.55
CA VAL A 380 19.96 14.95 -3.62
C VAL A 380 19.46 13.71 -2.86
N SER A 381 20.18 12.59 -2.94
CA SER A 381 19.86 11.37 -2.19
C SER A 381 19.96 11.56 -0.67
N SER A 382 20.92 12.37 -0.21
CA SER A 382 21.03 12.78 1.20
C SER A 382 19.83 13.63 1.65
N LEU A 383 19.31 14.50 0.78
CA LEU A 383 18.11 15.29 1.07
C LEU A 383 16.85 14.40 1.14
N THR A 384 16.62 13.52 0.16
CA THR A 384 15.43 12.66 0.11
C THR A 384 15.39 11.69 1.28
N SER A 385 16.52 11.05 1.61
CA SER A 385 16.64 10.17 2.78
C SER A 385 16.44 10.93 4.11
N SER A 386 16.96 12.17 4.22
CA SER A 386 16.74 13.00 5.40
C SER A 386 15.27 13.42 5.57
N ILE A 387 14.59 13.78 4.48
CA ILE A 387 13.15 14.08 4.50
C ILE A 387 12.35 12.83 4.92
N LEU A 388 12.72 11.66 4.39
CA LEU A 388 12.08 10.40 4.75
C LEU A 388 12.27 10.10 6.25
N LEU A 389 13.49 10.28 6.80
CA LEU A 389 13.77 10.15 8.22
C LEU A 389 12.87 11.07 9.07
N LEU A 390 12.89 12.37 8.75
CA LEU A 390 12.11 13.39 9.48
C LEU A 390 10.62 13.09 9.44
N PHE A 391 10.10 12.65 8.28
CA PHE A 391 8.71 12.26 8.13
C PHE A 391 8.33 11.11 9.06
N HIS A 392 9.17 10.08 9.20
CA HIS A 392 8.91 8.96 10.12
C HIS A 392 8.94 9.39 11.59
N VAL A 393 9.91 10.24 11.97
CA VAL A 393 9.99 10.75 13.35
C VAL A 393 8.78 11.63 13.67
N ALA A 394 8.35 12.48 12.74
CA ALA A 394 7.15 13.31 12.90
C ALA A 394 5.88 12.46 13.01
N LEU A 395 5.72 11.47 12.12
CA LEU A 395 4.57 10.56 12.13
C LEU A 395 4.53 9.73 13.42
N TYR A 396 5.66 9.24 13.90
CA TYR A 396 5.79 8.57 15.19
C TYR A 396 5.30 9.46 16.32
N GLY A 397 5.74 10.73 16.36
CA GLY A 397 5.32 11.70 17.36
C GLY A 397 3.80 11.94 17.33
N ILE A 398 3.23 12.19 16.15
CA ILE A 398 1.79 12.45 15.99
C ILE A 398 0.96 11.22 16.37
N CYS A 399 1.32 10.03 15.90
CA CYS A 399 0.55 8.82 16.20
C CYS A 399 0.67 8.43 17.69
N THR A 400 1.89 8.49 18.25
CA THR A 400 2.14 8.23 19.67
C THR A 400 1.37 9.19 20.58
N THR A 401 1.34 10.48 20.24
CA THR A 401 0.58 11.47 21.04
C THR A 401 -0.91 11.19 21.00
N LYS A 402 -1.48 10.82 19.84
CA LYS A 402 -2.89 10.43 19.72
C LYS A 402 -3.23 9.18 20.54
N VAL A 403 -2.45 8.11 20.39
CA VAL A 403 -2.66 6.85 21.12
C VAL A 403 -2.54 7.07 22.62
N ARG A 404 -1.49 7.75 23.10
CA ARG A 404 -1.30 8.02 24.54
C ARG A 404 -2.32 8.99 25.10
N SER A 405 -2.80 9.95 24.31
CA SER A 405 -3.89 10.84 24.72
C SER A 405 -5.18 10.05 24.91
N ALA A 406 -5.48 9.13 24.00
CA ALA A 406 -6.66 8.25 24.07
C ALA A 406 -6.63 7.37 25.34
N VAL A 407 -5.51 6.68 25.57
CA VAL A 407 -5.33 5.81 26.74
C VAL A 407 -5.42 6.61 28.05
N ARG A 408 -4.79 7.80 28.12
CA ARG A 408 -4.90 8.66 29.31
C ARG A 408 -6.32 9.15 29.56
N ALA A 409 -7.06 9.52 28.52
CA ALA A 409 -8.44 9.96 28.63
C ALA A 409 -9.37 8.83 29.11
N SER A 410 -9.12 7.59 28.71
CA SER A 410 -9.81 6.42 29.26
C SER A 410 -9.46 6.20 30.73
N HIS A 411 -8.17 6.21 31.07
CA HIS A 411 -7.73 6.00 32.45
C HIS A 411 -8.28 7.06 33.42
N MET A 412 -8.32 8.34 33.02
CA MET A 412 -8.91 9.41 33.86
C MET A 412 -10.41 9.24 34.09
N ARG A 413 -11.16 8.69 33.14
CA ARG A 413 -12.58 8.37 33.33
C ARG A 413 -12.75 7.19 34.28
N ASN A 414 -11.96 6.14 34.11
CA ASN A 414 -12.01 4.95 34.96
C ASN A 414 -11.56 5.25 36.40
N LEU A 415 -10.58 6.13 36.61
CA LEU A 415 -10.17 6.65 37.93
C LEU A 415 -11.31 7.39 38.68
N GLY A 416 -12.26 7.97 37.95
CA GLY A 416 -13.48 8.54 38.54
C GLY A 416 -14.41 7.47 39.13
N ALA A 417 -14.37 6.25 38.59
CA ALA A 417 -15.13 5.09 39.05
C ALA A 417 -14.36 4.20 40.04
N GLU A 418 -13.03 4.09 39.91
CA GLU A 418 -12.14 3.21 40.69
C GLU A 418 -11.66 3.77 42.04
N ARG A 419 -12.07 4.98 42.46
CA ARG A 419 -11.78 5.51 43.82
C ARG A 419 -12.30 4.62 44.98
N LEU A 420 -12.98 3.52 44.68
CA LEU A 420 -13.46 2.51 45.62
C LEU A 420 -12.54 1.29 45.80
N VAL A 421 -11.54 1.03 44.94
CA VAL A 421 -10.67 -0.16 45.05
C VAL A 421 -9.20 0.20 44.79
N GLY A 422 -8.34 -0.08 45.77
CA GLY A 422 -7.00 0.51 45.88
C GLY A 422 -5.85 -0.19 45.14
N ASN A 423 -4.79 0.61 44.95
CA ASN A 423 -3.35 0.29 44.88
C ASN A 423 -2.69 -0.32 43.63
N GLU A 424 -3.39 -0.73 42.56
CA GLU A 424 -2.71 -1.31 41.37
C GLU A 424 -2.22 -0.29 40.31
N SER A 425 -2.60 1.00 40.42
CA SER A 425 -2.38 1.99 39.36
C SER A 425 -0.94 2.52 39.24
N GLY A 426 -0.14 2.44 40.32
CA GLY A 426 1.21 3.01 40.38
C GLY A 426 2.26 2.24 39.57
N GLU A 427 2.23 0.91 39.61
CA GLU A 427 3.22 0.04 38.96
C GLU A 427 3.00 -0.02 37.44
N ARG A 428 1.74 -0.10 37.00
CA ARG A 428 1.36 -0.09 35.57
C ARG A 428 1.79 1.20 34.86
N ARG A 429 1.67 2.35 35.55
CA ARG A 429 2.08 3.66 35.03
C ARG A 429 3.60 3.78 34.86
N ARG A 430 4.39 3.20 35.77
CA ARG A 430 5.86 3.13 35.66
C ARG A 430 6.30 2.21 34.52
N ALA A 431 5.67 1.04 34.35
CA ALA A 431 5.98 0.11 33.27
C ALA A 431 5.74 0.71 31.86
N HIS A 432 4.65 1.45 31.69
CA HIS A 432 4.35 2.14 30.42
C HIS A 432 5.35 3.27 30.11
N HIS A 433 5.75 4.04 31.11
CA HIS A 433 6.73 5.10 30.94
C HIS A 433 8.11 4.55 30.52
N ASN A 434 8.56 3.48 31.18
CA ASN A 434 9.84 2.83 30.86
C ASN A 434 9.87 2.28 29.43
N THR A 435 8.77 1.69 28.98
CA THR A 435 8.65 1.16 27.60
C THR A 435 8.71 2.29 26.57
N SER A 436 8.07 3.43 26.84
CA SER A 436 8.12 4.59 25.94
C SER A 436 9.49 5.24 25.84
N LEU A 437 10.22 5.29 26.95
CA LEU A 437 11.57 5.84 26.99
C LEU A 437 12.54 4.91 26.24
N ALA A 438 12.42 3.60 26.40
CA ALA A 438 13.19 2.62 25.64
C ALA A 438 12.98 2.77 24.12
N GLN A 439 11.72 2.93 23.66
CA GLN A 439 11.42 3.19 22.26
C GLN A 439 12.09 4.47 21.75
N LEU A 440 12.03 5.57 22.52
CA LEU A 440 12.69 6.83 22.17
C LEU A 440 14.21 6.70 22.13
N CYS A 441 14.82 5.94 23.04
CA CYS A 441 16.25 5.67 23.03
C CYS A 441 16.65 4.91 21.76
N VAL A 442 15.91 3.87 21.37
CA VAL A 442 16.18 3.13 20.13
C VAL A 442 16.08 4.05 18.91
N LEU A 443 15.00 4.82 18.78
CA LEU A 443 14.84 5.77 17.68
C LEU A 443 15.96 6.83 17.68
N GLY A 444 16.37 7.31 18.85
CA GLY A 444 17.48 8.25 19.01
C GLY A 444 18.80 7.67 18.52
N VAL A 445 19.12 6.41 18.87
CA VAL A 445 20.31 5.69 18.39
C VAL A 445 20.29 5.55 16.86
N LEU A 446 19.13 5.21 16.27
CA LEU A 446 19.01 5.06 14.83
C LEU A 446 19.15 6.40 14.08
N CYS A 447 18.53 7.48 14.59
CA CYS A 447 18.71 8.82 14.03
C CYS A 447 20.16 9.31 14.17
N PHE A 448 20.81 9.00 15.29
CA PHE A 448 22.21 9.32 15.49
C PHE A 448 23.11 8.53 14.53
N ASN A 449 22.81 7.25 14.29
CA ASN A 449 23.49 6.44 13.28
C ASN A 449 23.39 7.05 11.89
N PHE A 450 22.17 7.39 11.45
CA PHE A 450 21.92 8.08 10.19
C PHE A 450 22.78 9.35 10.05
N ALA A 451 22.82 10.19 11.08
CA ALA A 451 23.58 11.43 11.06
C ALA A 451 25.11 11.23 10.96
N LEU A 452 25.62 10.11 11.47
CA LEU A 452 27.05 9.82 11.52
C LEU A 452 27.56 8.92 10.38
N LEU A 453 26.69 8.45 9.47
CA LEU A 453 27.10 7.61 8.35
C LEU A 453 28.24 8.26 7.54
N GLY A 454 29.34 7.52 7.38
CA GLY A 454 30.51 7.96 6.61
C GLY A 454 31.25 9.17 7.18
N ARG A 455 31.03 9.56 8.45
CA ARG A 455 31.67 10.73 9.07
C ARG A 455 32.93 10.44 9.87
N PHE A 456 33.21 9.18 10.19
CA PHE A 456 34.35 8.78 11.01
C PHE A 456 34.76 7.33 10.70
N VAL A 457 36.02 6.96 10.99
CA VAL A 457 36.50 5.57 10.87
C VAL A 457 35.75 4.65 11.81
N GLY A 458 35.31 3.52 11.30
CA GLY A 458 34.63 2.52 12.11
C GLY A 458 33.17 2.87 12.36
N PHE A 459 32.59 3.79 11.58
CA PHE A 459 31.14 4.00 11.61
C PHE A 459 30.37 2.71 11.32
N THR A 460 30.98 1.76 10.61
CA THR A 460 30.43 0.42 10.34
C THR A 460 30.17 -0.36 11.64
N LEU A 461 31.00 -0.24 12.68
CA LEU A 461 30.72 -0.86 13.98
C LEU A 461 29.43 -0.33 14.58
N PHE A 462 29.25 1.00 14.55
CA PHE A 462 28.06 1.64 15.06
C PHE A 462 26.82 1.30 14.21
N LEU A 463 26.98 1.21 12.89
CA LEU A 463 25.96 0.71 11.97
C LEU A 463 25.53 -0.71 12.34
N CYS A 464 26.46 -1.66 12.46
CA CYS A 464 26.15 -3.04 12.85
C CYS A 464 25.46 -3.13 14.22
N ALA A 465 25.93 -2.39 15.23
CA ALA A 465 25.29 -2.35 16.55
C ALA A 465 23.87 -1.79 16.48
N SER A 466 23.66 -0.71 15.72
CA SER A 466 22.33 -0.10 15.54
C SER A 466 21.37 -1.01 14.78
N LEU A 467 21.86 -1.77 13.79
CA LEU A 467 21.09 -2.77 13.04
C LEU A 467 20.65 -3.92 13.95
N LEU A 468 21.53 -4.42 14.81
CA LEU A 468 21.18 -5.45 15.79
C LEU A 468 20.10 -4.95 16.76
N ILE A 469 20.25 -3.73 17.28
CA ILE A 469 19.24 -3.10 18.13
C ILE A 469 17.90 -2.99 17.38
N ALA A 470 17.90 -2.58 16.12
CA ALA A 470 16.70 -2.48 15.31
C ALA A 470 16.02 -3.84 15.07
N ILE A 471 16.80 -4.89 14.75
CA ILE A 471 16.28 -6.25 14.55
C ILE A 471 15.64 -6.76 15.84
N VAL A 472 16.32 -6.62 16.98
CA VAL A 472 15.77 -7.01 18.29
C VAL A 472 14.50 -6.22 18.60
N ALA A 473 14.47 -4.93 18.31
CA ALA A 473 13.31 -4.07 18.51
C ALA A 473 12.10 -4.47 17.63
N ILE A 474 12.33 -4.90 16.39
CA ILE A 474 11.29 -5.40 15.48
C ILE A 474 10.77 -6.77 15.95
N CYS A 475 11.68 -7.69 16.30
CA CYS A 475 11.36 -9.07 16.67
C CYS A 475 10.86 -9.24 18.11
N TRP A 476 10.89 -8.18 18.93
CA TRP A 476 10.51 -8.27 20.35
C TRP A 476 9.10 -8.86 20.52
N PRO A 477 8.93 -10.02 21.21
CA PRO A 477 7.68 -10.76 21.21
C PRO A 477 6.55 -10.04 21.95
N GLU A 478 5.31 -10.29 21.52
CA GLU A 478 4.12 -9.91 22.28
C GLU A 478 4.08 -10.78 23.55
N LYS A 479 4.30 -10.21 24.74
CA LYS A 479 3.83 -10.86 25.97
C LYS A 479 2.31 -10.90 25.88
N HIS A 480 1.73 -12.07 25.57
CA HIS A 480 0.30 -12.28 25.65
C HIS A 480 -0.09 -12.23 27.13
N PRO A 481 -0.95 -11.29 27.57
CA PRO A 481 -1.74 -11.57 28.75
C PRO A 481 -2.69 -12.71 28.36
N GLU A 482 -2.54 -13.87 28.98
CA GLU A 482 -3.52 -14.94 28.89
C GLU A 482 -4.88 -14.38 29.34
N PHE A 483 -5.76 -14.08 28.39
CA PHE A 483 -7.18 -14.04 28.66
C PHE A 483 -7.61 -15.51 28.84
N GLN A 484 -7.44 -16.05 30.05
CA GLN A 484 -8.27 -17.17 30.48
C GLN A 484 -9.69 -16.63 30.62
N PRO A 485 -10.67 -17.09 29.81
CA PRO A 485 -12.05 -16.89 30.20
C PRO A 485 -12.25 -17.66 31.51
N SER A 486 -12.53 -16.93 32.60
CA SER A 486 -13.07 -17.52 33.81
C SER A 486 -14.40 -18.17 33.45
N VAL A 487 -14.36 -19.46 33.16
CA VAL A 487 -15.53 -20.32 33.16
C VAL A 487 -15.92 -20.46 34.63
N GLU A 488 -16.77 -19.55 35.11
CA GLU A 488 -17.49 -19.75 36.36
C GLU A 488 -18.52 -20.86 36.15
N ASN A 489 -18.42 -21.90 36.97
CA ASN A 489 -19.41 -22.95 37.17
C ASN A 489 -20.58 -22.44 38.00
#